data_AF-A0AAT9HUB5-F1
#
_entry.id   AF-A0AAT9HUB5-F1
#
_cell.length_a   1.000
_cell.length_b   1.000
_cell.length_c   1.000
_cell.angle_alpha   90.00
_cell.angle_beta   90.00
_cell.angle_gamma   90.00
#
_symmetry.space_group_name_H-M   'P 1'
#
loop_
_entity.id
_entity.type
_entity.pdbx_description
1 polymer ?
#
loop_
_entity_poly.entity_id
_entity_poly.type
_entity_poly.pdbx_seq_one_letter_code
_entity_poly.pdbx_strand_id
1 'polypeptide(L)'
;MRGSGLRADDLAARLAALSPELTKLNQGAGQHGVPQTLERAERVTREAEAVRVEAERLPERAAETDHRLVSLRTRAQALTTRSGQVEPVLSELRRRFTAACWQDLQHVPDLAAENVEQAEAKLAEARAAREEQRWPDATALLSTARALLNTTDEAVSAAGDRLRRLNAVQKDPEQEIDRTRFAIRDAQRLAMAGRNTPTRVTPARWTRPWPGWSGRSPVWRAAIPTTGTS
;
A
#
# COMPACT_ATOMS: atom_id res chain seq x y z
N MET A 1 20.22 1.82 -31.70
CA MET A 1 18.86 2.32 -31.44
C MET A 1 17.77 1.84 -32.41
N ARG A 2 18.05 1.38 -33.64
CA ARG A 2 16.99 0.85 -34.56
C ARG A 2 16.63 -0.64 -34.40
N GLY A 3 17.14 -1.31 -33.37
CA GLY A 3 16.97 -2.77 -33.18
C GLY A 3 16.05 -3.22 -32.04
N SER A 4 15.56 -2.31 -31.18
CA SER A 4 14.81 -2.69 -29.96
C SER A 4 13.29 -2.48 -30.04
N GLY A 5 12.77 -2.02 -31.19
CA GLY A 5 11.32 -1.77 -31.36
C GLY A 5 10.73 -0.67 -30.47
N LEU A 6 11.57 0.09 -29.74
CA LEU A 6 11.14 1.20 -28.89
C LEU A 6 10.74 2.39 -29.76
N ARG A 7 9.49 2.83 -29.62
CA ARG A 7 8.91 4.03 -30.23
C ARG A 7 9.28 5.21 -29.37
N ALA A 8 10.05 6.13 -29.93
CA ALA A 8 10.40 7.38 -29.28
C ALA A 8 9.49 8.52 -29.75
N ASP A 9 8.27 8.22 -30.24
CA ASP A 9 7.42 9.20 -30.95
C ASP A 9 7.06 10.40 -30.06
N ASP A 10 6.76 10.18 -28.77
CA ASP A 10 6.52 11.25 -27.80
C ASP A 10 7.79 12.08 -27.53
N LEU A 11 8.94 11.41 -27.33
CA LEU A 11 10.22 12.09 -27.13
C LEU A 11 10.66 12.88 -28.37
N ALA A 12 10.39 12.34 -29.56
CA ALA A 12 10.64 12.98 -30.84
C ALA A 12 9.70 14.19 -31.05
N ALA A 13 8.43 14.08 -30.69
CA ALA A 13 7.49 15.21 -30.71
C ALA A 13 7.92 16.32 -29.74
N ARG A 14 8.38 15.96 -28.53
CA ARG A 14 8.90 16.91 -27.53
C ARG A 14 10.18 17.59 -28.01
N LEU A 15 11.10 16.87 -28.65
CA LEU A 15 12.28 17.49 -29.29
C LEU A 15 11.88 18.38 -30.46
N ALA A 16 10.93 17.95 -31.29
CA ALA A 16 10.44 18.75 -32.42
C ALA A 16 9.80 20.06 -31.95
N ALA A 17 9.10 20.06 -30.81
CA ALA A 17 8.53 21.25 -30.19
C ALA A 17 9.57 22.32 -29.79
N LEU A 18 10.86 21.95 -29.65
CA LEU A 18 11.95 22.91 -29.42
C LEU A 18 12.37 23.67 -30.68
N SER A 19 11.93 23.24 -31.87
CA SER A 19 12.35 23.81 -33.16
C SER A 19 12.16 25.33 -33.27
N PRO A 20 11.02 25.92 -32.85
CA PRO A 20 10.85 27.38 -32.89
C PRO A 20 11.85 28.13 -32.00
N GLU A 21 12.24 27.56 -30.86
CA GLU A 21 13.22 28.17 -29.96
C GLU A 21 14.63 28.06 -30.54
N LEU A 22 14.97 26.94 -31.19
CA LEU A 22 16.22 26.78 -31.95
C LEU A 22 16.30 27.78 -33.11
N THR A 23 15.20 28.05 -33.82
CA THR A 23 15.15 29.08 -34.86
C THR A 23 15.48 30.47 -34.30
N LYS A 24 14.93 30.84 -33.13
CA LYS A 24 15.23 32.12 -32.48
C LYS A 24 16.68 32.19 -31.97
N LEU A 25 17.27 31.07 -31.54
CA LEU A 25 18.69 31.02 -31.20
C LEU A 25 19.58 31.27 -32.43
N ASN A 26 19.24 30.69 -33.58
CA ASN A 26 19.98 30.91 -34.84
C ASN A 26 19.91 32.35 -35.34
N GLN A 27 18.82 33.07 -35.05
CA GLN A 27 18.69 34.51 -35.33
C GLN A 27 19.65 35.37 -34.47
N GLY A 28 20.14 34.81 -33.36
CA GLY A 28 21.23 35.36 -32.57
C GLY A 28 20.87 36.55 -31.67
N ALA A 29 21.82 36.92 -30.81
CA ALA A 29 21.67 38.00 -29.84
C ALA A 29 21.54 39.40 -30.47
N GLY A 30 21.98 39.57 -31.72
CA GLY A 30 21.82 40.83 -32.45
C GLY A 30 20.35 41.20 -32.71
N GLN A 31 19.48 40.20 -32.85
CA GLN A 31 18.04 40.42 -33.07
C GLN A 31 17.22 40.34 -31.77
N HIS A 32 17.63 39.49 -30.83
CA HIS A 32 16.82 39.16 -29.64
C HIS A 32 17.38 39.65 -28.31
N GLY A 33 18.57 40.24 -28.30
CA GLY A 33 19.29 40.64 -27.09
C GLY A 33 20.08 39.48 -26.45
N VAL A 34 21.22 39.83 -25.84
CA VAL A 34 22.11 38.85 -25.18
C VAL A 34 21.42 38.13 -24.01
N PRO A 35 20.76 38.81 -23.05
CA PRO A 35 20.16 38.11 -21.91
C PRO A 35 19.09 37.10 -22.31
N GLN A 36 18.19 37.47 -23.23
CA GLN A 36 17.11 36.61 -23.70
C GLN A 36 17.62 35.43 -24.52
N THR A 37 18.71 35.62 -25.28
CA THR A 37 19.35 34.53 -26.03
C THR A 37 19.99 33.52 -25.09
N LEU A 38 20.65 33.97 -24.02
CA LEU A 38 21.24 33.10 -23.01
C LEU A 38 20.18 32.30 -22.23
N GLU A 39 19.11 32.97 -21.77
CA GLU A 39 18.00 32.30 -21.07
C GLU A 39 17.34 31.22 -21.97
N ARG A 40 17.14 31.55 -23.25
CA ARG A 40 16.60 30.60 -24.23
C ARG A 40 17.54 29.41 -24.44
N ALA A 41 18.85 29.66 -24.58
CA ALA A 41 19.85 28.61 -24.78
C ALA A 41 19.86 27.66 -23.57
N GLU A 42 19.81 28.21 -22.35
CA GLU A 42 19.74 27.42 -21.13
C GLU A 42 18.47 26.57 -21.06
N ARG A 43 17.29 27.15 -21.37
CA ARG A 43 16.03 26.39 -21.39
C ARG A 43 16.06 25.25 -22.40
N VAL A 44 16.42 25.52 -23.65
CA VAL A 44 16.50 24.49 -24.70
C VAL A 44 17.49 23.39 -24.33
N THR A 45 18.65 23.75 -23.76
CA THR A 45 19.64 22.77 -23.30
C THR A 45 19.08 21.88 -22.20
N ARG A 46 18.42 22.46 -21.18
CA ARG A 46 17.80 21.69 -20.10
C ARG A 46 16.70 20.76 -20.60
N GLU A 47 15.84 21.22 -21.50
CA GLU A 47 14.75 20.41 -22.04
C GLU A 47 15.26 19.28 -22.96
N ALA A 48 16.26 19.57 -23.80
CA ALA A 48 16.91 18.55 -24.64
C ALA A 48 17.65 17.50 -23.79
N GLU A 49 18.32 17.93 -22.72
CA GLU A 49 18.97 17.03 -21.77
C GLU A 49 17.97 16.13 -21.06
N ALA A 50 16.84 16.68 -20.61
CA ALA A 50 15.78 15.89 -19.98
C ALA A 50 15.24 14.81 -20.94
N VAL A 51 15.03 15.14 -22.22
CA VAL A 51 14.61 14.15 -23.22
C VAL A 51 15.69 13.10 -23.47
N ARG A 52 16.98 13.49 -23.51
CA ARG A 52 18.09 12.54 -23.67
C ARG A 52 18.12 11.52 -22.53
N VAL A 53 18.10 12.00 -21.28
CA VAL A 53 18.12 11.14 -20.09
C VAL A 53 16.92 10.19 -20.07
N GLU A 54 15.74 10.66 -20.47
CA GLU A 54 14.55 9.81 -20.56
C GLU A 54 14.68 8.75 -21.66
N ALA A 55 15.20 9.11 -22.84
CA ALA A 55 15.46 8.19 -23.93
C ALA A 55 16.46 7.09 -23.55
N GLU A 56 17.50 7.45 -22.80
CA GLU A 56 18.53 6.52 -22.32
C GLU A 56 17.97 5.49 -21.33
N ARG A 57 16.91 5.84 -20.57
CA ARG A 57 16.26 4.95 -19.60
C ARG A 57 15.22 4.01 -20.22
N LEU A 58 14.77 4.26 -21.45
CA LEU A 58 13.73 3.44 -22.08
C LEU A 58 14.07 1.94 -22.18
N PRO A 59 15.30 1.52 -22.57
CA PRO A 59 15.65 0.11 -22.63
C PRO A 59 15.62 -0.58 -21.26
N GLU A 60 16.10 0.11 -20.22
CA GLU A 60 16.08 -0.41 -18.86
C GLU A 60 14.64 -0.57 -18.36
N ARG A 61 13.79 0.45 -18.57
CA ARG A 61 12.36 0.41 -18.21
C ARG A 61 11.61 -0.72 -18.94
N ALA A 62 11.94 -0.94 -20.21
CA ALA A 62 11.40 -2.04 -21.00
C ALA A 62 11.79 -3.39 -20.39
N ALA A 63 13.08 -3.61 -20.14
CA ALA A 63 13.59 -4.85 -19.55
C ALA A 63 13.00 -5.12 -18.15
N GLU A 64 12.86 -4.08 -17.33
CA GLU A 64 12.23 -4.20 -16.00
C GLU A 64 10.77 -4.61 -16.11
N THR A 65 10.02 -3.99 -17.03
CA THR A 65 8.61 -4.32 -17.28
C THR A 65 8.47 -5.77 -17.75
N ASP A 66 9.33 -6.20 -18.68
CA ASP A 66 9.34 -7.55 -19.24
C ASP A 66 9.67 -8.59 -18.14
N HIS A 67 10.64 -8.30 -17.27
CA HIS A 67 10.96 -9.14 -16.11
C HIS A 67 9.80 -9.26 -15.12
N ARG A 68 9.13 -8.15 -14.81
CA ARG A 68 7.96 -8.12 -13.90
C ARG A 68 6.80 -8.92 -14.46
N LEU A 69 6.53 -8.82 -15.76
CA LEU A 69 5.51 -9.62 -16.46
C LEU A 69 5.76 -11.13 -16.29
N VAL A 70 7.00 -11.58 -16.56
CA VAL A 70 7.37 -13.00 -16.41
C VAL A 70 7.22 -13.44 -14.96
N SER A 71 7.76 -12.66 -14.02
CA SER A 71 7.73 -12.99 -12.58
C SER A 71 6.30 -13.13 -12.05
N LEU A 72 5.42 -12.19 -12.39
CA LEU A 72 4.02 -12.20 -11.93
C LEU A 72 3.22 -13.31 -12.62
N ARG A 73 3.46 -13.61 -13.90
CA ARG A 73 2.84 -14.74 -14.58
C ARG A 73 3.19 -16.08 -13.92
N THR A 74 4.47 -16.28 -13.60
CA THR A 74 4.91 -17.49 -12.88
C THR A 74 4.24 -17.58 -11.51
N ARG A 75 4.11 -16.46 -10.80
CA ARG A 75 3.40 -16.40 -9.51
C ARG A 75 1.91 -16.73 -9.64
N ALA A 76 1.24 -16.23 -10.67
CA ALA A 76 -0.16 -16.56 -10.97
C ALA A 76 -0.33 -18.07 -11.19
N GLN A 77 0.50 -18.68 -12.05
CA GLN A 77 0.47 -20.13 -12.31
C GLN A 77 0.71 -20.97 -11.05
N ALA A 78 1.66 -20.56 -10.21
CA ALA A 78 1.91 -21.22 -8.93
C ALA A 78 0.69 -21.12 -7.99
N LEU A 79 0.02 -19.97 -7.96
CA LEU A 79 -1.18 -19.75 -7.15
C LEU A 79 -2.40 -20.51 -7.67
N THR A 80 -2.57 -20.68 -8.99
CA THR A 80 -3.59 -21.57 -9.56
C THR A 80 -3.43 -22.98 -9.02
N THR A 81 -2.21 -23.50 -8.99
CA THR A 81 -1.94 -24.85 -8.47
C THR A 81 -2.17 -24.92 -6.95
N ARG A 82 -1.72 -23.91 -6.21
CA ARG A 82 -1.78 -23.90 -4.74
C ARG A 82 -3.20 -23.67 -4.21
N SER A 83 -4.01 -22.85 -4.88
CA SER A 83 -5.41 -22.61 -4.52
C SER A 83 -6.25 -23.89 -4.61
N GLY A 84 -5.94 -24.79 -5.55
CA GLY A 84 -6.55 -26.12 -5.63
C GLY A 84 -6.35 -27.00 -4.39
N GLN A 85 -5.36 -26.68 -3.53
CA GLN A 85 -5.12 -27.39 -2.27
C GLN A 85 -5.97 -26.86 -1.09
N VAL A 86 -6.70 -25.75 -1.26
CA VAL A 86 -7.53 -25.17 -0.21
C VAL A 86 -8.76 -26.02 0.07
N GLU A 87 -9.41 -26.57 -0.96
CA GLU A 87 -10.63 -27.37 -0.78
C GLU A 87 -10.40 -28.66 0.05
N PRO A 88 -9.30 -29.43 -0.16
CA PRO A 88 -8.90 -30.50 0.75
C PRO A 88 -8.68 -30.03 2.20
N VAL A 89 -8.04 -28.87 2.40
CA VAL A 89 -7.81 -28.30 3.74
C VAL A 89 -9.13 -27.94 4.43
N LEU A 90 -10.06 -27.31 3.70
CA LEU A 90 -11.39 -26.96 4.21
C LEU A 90 -12.22 -28.21 4.53
N SER A 91 -12.10 -29.26 3.72
CA SER A 91 -12.78 -30.54 3.98
C SER A 91 -12.28 -31.18 5.28
N GLU A 92 -10.97 -31.14 5.53
CA GLU A 92 -10.38 -31.64 6.76
C GLU A 92 -10.81 -30.82 7.98
N LEU A 93 -10.85 -29.48 7.84
CA LEU A 93 -11.32 -28.58 8.88
C LEU A 93 -12.80 -28.86 9.26
N ARG A 94 -13.67 -29.00 8.25
CA ARG A 94 -15.10 -29.33 8.41
C ARG A 94 -15.32 -30.65 9.16
N ARG A 95 -14.47 -31.64 8.90
CA ARG A 95 -14.58 -32.98 9.49
C ARG A 95 -14.17 -33.01 10.95
N ARG A 96 -13.17 -32.21 11.36
CA ARG A 96 -12.48 -32.38 12.65
C ARG A 96 -12.70 -31.25 13.64
N PHE A 97 -13.12 -30.09 13.19
CA PHE A 97 -13.21 -28.88 14.02
C PHE A 97 -14.58 -28.22 13.91
N THR A 98 -14.92 -27.40 14.91
CA THR A 98 -16.20 -26.70 14.97
C THR A 98 -16.31 -25.62 13.89
N ALA A 99 -17.53 -25.22 13.54
CA ALA A 99 -17.81 -24.24 12.48
C ALA A 99 -17.04 -22.91 12.65
N ALA A 100 -16.91 -22.44 13.89
CA ALA A 100 -16.19 -21.20 14.22
C ALA A 100 -14.70 -21.22 13.81
N CYS A 101 -14.12 -22.39 13.56
CA CYS A 101 -12.73 -22.53 13.16
C CYS A 101 -12.48 -22.42 11.64
N TRP A 102 -13.53 -22.45 10.81
CA TRP A 102 -13.39 -22.55 9.36
C TRP A 102 -14.45 -21.83 8.52
N GLN A 103 -15.58 -21.42 9.10
CA GLN A 103 -16.68 -20.81 8.34
C GLN A 103 -16.25 -19.51 7.62
N ASP A 104 -15.33 -18.74 8.23
CA ASP A 104 -14.72 -17.55 7.64
C ASP A 104 -13.90 -17.85 6.38
N LEU A 105 -13.43 -19.09 6.22
CA LEU A 105 -12.57 -19.50 5.11
C LEU A 105 -13.33 -20.09 3.93
N GLN A 106 -14.67 -20.25 4.01
CA GLN A 106 -15.45 -20.94 2.97
C GLN A 106 -15.35 -20.28 1.59
N HIS A 107 -15.23 -18.96 1.53
CA HIS A 107 -15.17 -18.20 0.28
C HIS A 107 -13.77 -18.14 -0.33
N VAL A 108 -12.74 -18.64 0.37
CA VAL A 108 -11.35 -18.53 -0.07
C VAL A 108 -11.09 -19.20 -1.42
N PRO A 109 -11.63 -20.41 -1.74
CA PRO A 109 -11.42 -21.02 -3.05
C PRO A 109 -11.96 -20.17 -4.21
N ASP A 110 -13.19 -19.69 -4.10
CA ASP A 110 -13.84 -18.90 -5.14
C ASP A 110 -13.13 -17.56 -5.33
N LEU A 111 -12.85 -16.84 -4.23
CA LEU A 111 -12.10 -15.58 -4.25
C LEU A 111 -10.68 -15.76 -4.81
N ALA A 112 -10.02 -16.88 -4.50
CA ALA A 112 -8.70 -17.18 -5.04
C ALA A 112 -8.74 -17.38 -6.56
N ALA A 113 -9.75 -18.11 -7.06
CA ALA A 113 -9.94 -18.31 -8.49
C ALA A 113 -10.22 -16.98 -9.22
N GLU A 114 -11.17 -16.19 -8.70
CA GLU A 114 -11.55 -14.89 -9.26
C GLU A 114 -10.35 -13.92 -9.30
N ASN A 115 -9.61 -13.79 -8.20
CA ASN A 115 -8.46 -12.90 -8.14
C ASN A 115 -7.33 -13.32 -9.07
N VAL A 116 -7.11 -14.64 -9.24
CA VAL A 116 -6.09 -15.15 -10.18
C VAL A 116 -6.52 -14.86 -11.62
N GLU A 117 -7.77 -15.11 -11.98
CA GLU A 117 -8.31 -14.79 -13.31
C GLU A 117 -8.19 -13.28 -13.62
N GLN A 118 -8.58 -12.43 -12.67
CA GLN A 118 -8.42 -10.98 -12.80
C GLN A 118 -6.95 -10.57 -12.93
N ALA A 119 -6.05 -11.18 -12.16
CA ALA A 119 -4.63 -10.90 -12.26
C ALA A 119 -4.08 -11.30 -13.64
N GLU A 120 -4.48 -12.44 -14.19
CA GLU A 120 -4.09 -12.88 -15.53
C GLU A 120 -4.60 -11.93 -16.62
N ALA A 121 -5.84 -11.47 -16.53
CA ALA A 121 -6.39 -10.45 -17.42
C ALA A 121 -5.57 -9.15 -17.36
N LYS A 122 -5.23 -8.68 -16.14
CA LYS A 122 -4.40 -7.49 -15.95
C LYS A 122 -2.98 -7.66 -16.47
N LEU A 123 -2.41 -8.87 -16.40
CA LEU A 123 -1.11 -9.16 -17.00
C LEU A 123 -1.18 -9.14 -18.54
N ALA A 124 -2.27 -9.60 -19.14
CA ALA A 124 -2.49 -9.49 -20.59
C ALA A 124 -2.63 -8.02 -21.03
N GLU A 125 -3.41 -7.21 -20.31
CA GLU A 125 -3.53 -5.76 -20.54
C GLU A 125 -2.17 -5.06 -20.37
N ALA A 126 -1.40 -5.42 -19.33
CA ALA A 126 -0.08 -4.85 -19.07
C ALA A 126 0.91 -5.16 -20.20
N ARG A 127 0.83 -6.37 -20.76
CA ARG A 127 1.62 -6.76 -21.92
C ARG A 127 1.27 -5.94 -23.15
N ALA A 128 -0.02 -5.74 -23.43
CA ALA A 128 -0.45 -4.88 -24.55
C ALA A 128 0.02 -3.44 -24.35
N ALA A 129 -0.13 -2.88 -23.14
CA ALA A 129 0.38 -1.55 -22.81
C ALA A 129 1.91 -1.45 -22.97
N ARG A 130 2.66 -2.50 -22.64
CA ARG A 130 4.10 -2.59 -22.87
C ARG A 130 4.46 -2.66 -24.36
N GLU A 131 3.72 -3.41 -25.17
CA GLU A 131 3.93 -3.48 -26.62
C GLU A 131 3.64 -2.13 -27.30
N GLU A 132 2.61 -1.42 -26.81
CA GLU A 132 2.24 -0.06 -27.22
C GLU A 132 3.10 1.04 -26.57
N GLN A 133 3.95 0.67 -25.60
CA GLN A 133 4.85 1.57 -24.85
C GLN A 133 4.13 2.65 -24.02
N ARG A 134 2.90 2.34 -23.57
CA ARG A 134 2.17 3.08 -22.55
C ARG A 134 2.68 2.72 -21.16
N TRP A 135 3.88 3.20 -20.85
CA TRP A 135 4.59 2.81 -19.63
C TRP A 135 3.87 3.08 -18.30
N PRO A 136 3.15 4.21 -18.12
CA PRO A 136 2.38 4.44 -16.91
C PRO A 136 1.29 3.39 -16.71
N ASP A 137 0.59 3.03 -17.78
CA ASP A 137 -0.49 2.06 -17.77
C ASP A 137 0.04 0.65 -17.46
N ALA A 138 1.13 0.25 -18.11
CA ALA A 138 1.79 -1.03 -17.83
C ALA A 138 2.19 -1.13 -16.34
N THR A 139 2.77 -0.07 -15.76
CA THR A 139 3.12 -0.05 -14.33
C THR A 139 1.90 -0.19 -13.42
N ALA A 140 0.81 0.55 -13.71
CA ALA A 140 -0.41 0.50 -12.91
C ALA A 140 -1.08 -0.89 -12.96
N LEU A 141 -1.13 -1.48 -14.15
CA LEU A 141 -1.70 -2.82 -14.37
C LEU A 141 -0.87 -3.90 -13.65
N LEU A 142 0.47 -3.84 -13.73
CA LEU A 142 1.35 -4.76 -13.00
C LEU A 142 1.22 -4.61 -11.48
N SER A 143 1.06 -3.38 -10.98
CA SER A 143 0.82 -3.13 -9.55
C SER A 143 -0.51 -3.75 -9.09
N THR A 144 -1.56 -3.62 -9.90
CA THR A 144 -2.87 -4.19 -9.62
C THR A 144 -2.81 -5.72 -9.61
N ALA A 145 -2.20 -6.33 -10.63
CA ALA A 145 -2.00 -7.77 -10.68
C ALA A 145 -1.21 -8.28 -9.46
N ARG A 146 -0.15 -7.59 -9.06
CA ARG A 146 0.63 -7.93 -7.86
C ARG A 146 -0.23 -7.90 -6.59
N ALA A 147 -1.06 -6.87 -6.42
CA ALA A 147 -1.93 -6.75 -5.25
C ALA A 147 -2.91 -7.93 -5.16
N LEU A 148 -3.60 -8.25 -6.26
CA LEU A 148 -4.50 -9.41 -6.36
C LEU A 148 -3.80 -10.72 -5.98
N LEU A 149 -2.63 -10.98 -6.58
CA LEU A 149 -1.87 -12.21 -6.31
C LEU A 149 -1.35 -12.28 -4.86
N ASN A 150 -1.01 -11.14 -4.24
CA ASN A 150 -0.61 -11.12 -2.83
C ASN A 150 -1.78 -11.43 -1.90
N THR A 151 -2.93 -10.79 -2.12
CA THR A 151 -4.15 -11.08 -1.35
C THR A 151 -4.56 -12.55 -1.46
N THR A 152 -4.50 -13.12 -2.66
CA THR A 152 -4.76 -14.56 -2.85
C THR A 152 -3.77 -15.43 -2.11
N ASP A 153 -2.46 -15.14 -2.21
CA ASP A 153 -1.42 -15.91 -1.52
C ASP A 153 -1.60 -15.91 0.00
N GLU A 154 -1.96 -14.75 0.58
CA GLU A 154 -2.26 -14.61 2.00
C GLU A 154 -3.48 -15.43 2.41
N ALA A 155 -4.58 -15.35 1.66
CA ALA A 155 -5.81 -16.09 1.95
C ALA A 155 -5.61 -17.62 1.86
N VAL A 156 -4.95 -18.08 0.79
CA VAL A 156 -4.61 -19.50 0.60
C VAL A 156 -3.67 -20.00 1.71
N SER A 157 -2.69 -19.20 2.10
CA SER A 157 -1.78 -19.53 3.21
C SER A 157 -2.52 -19.61 4.55
N ALA A 158 -3.44 -18.68 4.81
CA ALA A 158 -4.19 -18.61 6.05
C ALA A 158 -5.01 -19.88 6.32
N ALA A 159 -5.61 -20.48 5.28
CA ALA A 159 -6.36 -21.73 5.42
C ALA A 159 -5.46 -22.90 5.84
N GLY A 160 -4.32 -23.08 5.18
CA GLY A 160 -3.36 -24.12 5.53
C GLY A 160 -2.75 -23.92 6.92
N ASP A 161 -2.44 -22.67 7.27
CA ASP A 161 -1.94 -22.28 8.59
C ASP A 161 -2.95 -22.59 9.69
N ARG A 162 -4.25 -22.34 9.45
CA ARG A 162 -5.34 -22.61 10.39
C ARG A 162 -5.39 -24.10 10.74
N LEU A 163 -5.39 -24.96 9.72
CA LEU A 163 -5.39 -26.40 9.93
C LEU A 163 -4.15 -26.88 10.69
N ARG A 164 -2.95 -26.37 10.35
CA ARG A 164 -1.72 -26.73 11.08
C ARG A 164 -1.78 -26.33 12.56
N ARG A 165 -2.24 -25.11 12.87
CA ARG A 165 -2.38 -24.63 14.25
C ARG A 165 -3.39 -25.45 15.05
N LEU A 166 -4.55 -25.74 14.46
CA LEU A 166 -5.59 -26.53 15.11
C LEU A 166 -5.14 -27.98 15.37
N ASN A 167 -4.38 -28.58 14.44
CA ASN A 167 -3.77 -29.88 14.64
C ASN A 167 -2.73 -29.86 15.77
N ALA A 168 -1.93 -28.80 15.90
CA ALA A 168 -0.96 -28.66 16.97
C ALA A 168 -1.65 -28.56 18.35
N VAL A 169 -2.69 -27.73 18.47
CA VAL A 169 -3.49 -27.60 19.71
C VAL A 169 -4.21 -28.90 20.05
N GLN A 170 -4.75 -29.62 19.07
CA GLN A 170 -5.38 -30.92 19.33
C GLN A 170 -4.36 -31.95 19.85
N LYS A 171 -3.11 -31.89 19.38
CA LYS A 171 -2.03 -32.81 19.80
C LYS A 171 -1.53 -32.50 21.20
N ASP A 172 -1.40 -31.23 21.56
CA ASP A 172 -0.94 -30.77 22.87
C ASP A 172 -1.73 -29.53 23.33
N PRO A 173 -2.90 -29.74 23.96
CA PRO A 173 -3.72 -28.63 24.46
C PRO A 173 -3.07 -27.88 25.62
N GLU A 174 -2.24 -28.55 26.44
CA GLU A 174 -1.62 -27.98 27.63
C GLU A 174 -0.67 -26.84 27.26
N GLN A 175 0.11 -27.03 26.19
CA GLN A 175 1.00 -25.98 25.66
C GLN A 175 0.24 -24.67 25.35
N GLU A 176 -0.92 -24.74 24.70
CA GLU A 176 -1.68 -23.53 24.33
C GLU A 176 -2.37 -22.89 25.55
N ILE A 177 -2.82 -23.70 26.51
CA ILE A 177 -3.35 -23.22 27.79
C ILE A 177 -2.29 -22.45 28.57
N ASP A 178 -1.07 -22.98 28.66
CA ASP A 178 0.01 -22.35 29.41
C ASP A 178 0.51 -21.08 28.72
N ARG A 179 0.58 -21.06 27.38
CA ARG A 179 0.84 -19.84 26.60
C ARG A 179 -0.19 -18.76 26.90
N THR A 180 -1.47 -19.11 26.90
CA THR A 180 -2.57 -18.18 27.18
C THR A 180 -2.49 -17.64 28.62
N ARG A 181 -2.24 -18.51 29.59
CA ARG A 181 -2.03 -18.12 30.99
C ARG A 181 -0.86 -17.15 31.13
N PHE A 182 0.25 -17.40 30.44
CA PHE A 182 1.41 -16.51 30.45
C PHE A 182 1.05 -15.13 29.88
N ALA A 183 0.40 -15.07 28.72
CA ALA A 183 -0.01 -13.81 28.09
C ALA A 183 -0.98 -13.00 28.96
N ILE A 184 -1.93 -13.65 29.63
CA ILE A 184 -2.86 -12.99 30.56
C ILE A 184 -2.09 -12.42 31.76
N ARG A 185 -1.18 -13.19 32.37
CA ARG A 185 -0.36 -12.71 33.50
C ARG A 185 0.53 -11.53 33.07
N ASP A 186 1.09 -11.57 31.86
CA ASP A 186 1.94 -10.51 31.35
C ASP A 186 1.13 -9.22 31.06
N ALA A 187 -0.02 -9.34 30.41
CA ALA A 187 -0.94 -8.21 30.19
C ALA A 187 -1.42 -7.60 31.52
N GLN A 188 -1.73 -8.44 32.52
CA GLN A 188 -2.05 -8.00 33.88
C GLN A 188 -0.87 -7.27 34.53
N ARG A 189 0.35 -7.77 34.39
CA ARG A 189 1.57 -7.13 34.91
C ARG A 189 1.79 -5.76 34.27
N LEU A 190 1.63 -5.65 32.95
CA LEU A 190 1.72 -4.37 32.22
C LEU A 190 0.66 -3.37 32.70
N ALA A 191 -0.60 -3.80 32.85
CA ALA A 191 -1.68 -2.95 33.35
C ALA A 191 -1.48 -2.52 34.81
N MET A 192 -0.87 -3.36 35.65
CA MET A 192 -0.55 -3.04 37.05
C MET A 192 0.69 -2.14 37.18
N ALA A 193 1.71 -2.31 36.32
CA ALA A 193 2.88 -1.44 36.28
C ALA A 193 2.50 0.00 35.91
N GLY A 194 1.51 0.19 35.02
CA GLY A 194 0.95 1.50 34.68
C GLY A 194 0.20 2.21 35.82
N ARG A 195 -0.16 1.50 36.89
CA ARG A 195 -0.78 2.08 38.11
C ARG A 195 0.24 2.53 39.17
N ASN A 196 1.50 2.13 39.04
CA ASN A 196 2.55 2.38 40.03
C ASN A 196 3.51 3.51 39.63
N THR A 197 3.12 4.42 38.75
CA THR A 197 3.81 5.71 38.57
C THR A 197 3.20 6.72 39.55
N PRO A 198 3.79 6.94 40.75
CA PRO A 198 3.34 8.03 41.60
C PRO A 198 3.75 9.34 40.92
N THR A 199 2.79 10.02 40.29
CA THR A 199 2.89 11.47 40.13
C THR A 199 2.86 12.06 41.54
N ARG A 200 4.06 12.27 42.11
CA ARG A 200 4.26 13.22 43.20
C ARG A 200 3.95 14.61 42.65
N VAL A 201 2.67 14.97 42.62
CA VAL A 201 2.30 16.38 42.59
C VAL A 201 2.48 16.86 44.02
N THR A 202 3.64 17.46 44.31
CA THR A 202 3.77 18.34 45.46
C THR A 202 2.77 19.49 45.26
N PRO A 203 1.76 19.68 46.13
CA PRO A 203 0.91 20.85 46.02
C PRO A 203 1.76 22.08 46.36
N ALA A 204 2.05 22.90 45.35
CA ALA A 204 2.58 24.23 45.57
C ALA A 204 1.61 24.99 46.49
N ARG A 205 2.11 25.37 47.66
CA ARG A 205 1.40 26.22 48.63
C ARG A 205 1.19 27.59 48.00
N TRP A 206 0.01 27.83 47.42
CA TRP A 206 -0.41 29.16 47.02
C TRP A 206 -0.69 30.02 48.26
N THR A 207 0.34 30.70 48.76
CA THR A 207 0.16 31.84 49.65
C THR A 207 0.48 33.11 48.89
N ARG A 208 -0.54 33.69 48.24
CA ARG A 208 -0.70 35.14 48.03
C ARG A 208 -2.07 35.47 47.43
N PRO A 209 -2.91 36.29 48.07
CA PRO A 209 -4.07 36.87 47.42
C PRO A 209 -3.65 38.07 46.55
N TRP A 210 -4.21 38.15 45.34
CA TRP A 210 -4.13 39.35 44.50
C TRP A 210 -5.11 40.41 45.01
N PRO A 211 -4.73 41.69 45.10
CA PRO A 211 -5.64 42.76 45.49
C PRO A 211 -6.46 43.23 44.28
N GLY A 212 -7.78 43.28 44.44
CA GLY A 212 -8.65 44.11 43.59
C GLY A 212 -9.58 43.36 42.64
N TRP A 213 -10.44 42.47 43.14
CA TRP A 213 -11.62 42.01 42.40
C TRP A 213 -12.88 42.33 43.22
N SER A 214 -13.51 43.47 42.91
CA SER A 214 -14.87 43.83 43.31
C SER A 214 -15.79 43.58 42.12
N GLY A 215 -16.70 42.61 42.22
CA GLY A 215 -17.66 42.37 41.14
C GLY A 215 -18.46 41.08 41.27
N ARG A 216 -19.69 41.24 41.78
CA ARG A 216 -20.87 40.33 41.80
C ARG A 216 -20.81 39.04 40.98
N SER A 217 -21.11 37.92 41.66
CA SER A 217 -21.58 36.66 41.07
C SER A 217 -22.87 36.82 40.25
N PRO A 218 -23.11 35.87 39.33
CA PRO A 218 -24.40 35.21 39.31
C PRO A 218 -24.27 33.69 39.55
N VAL A 219 -25.25 33.22 40.31
CA VAL A 219 -25.54 31.86 40.74
C VAL A 219 -26.04 31.04 39.54
N TRP A 220 -25.49 29.85 39.32
CA TRP A 220 -26.15 28.81 38.50
C TRP A 220 -26.66 27.68 39.40
N ARG A 221 -27.99 27.66 39.57
CA ARG A 221 -28.87 26.57 40.04
C ARG A 221 -30.05 26.61 39.05
N ALA A 222 -30.73 25.57 38.62
CA ALA A 222 -30.73 24.12 38.77
C ALA A 222 -31.71 23.57 37.70
N ALA A 223 -31.72 22.27 37.41
CA ALA A 223 -32.96 21.46 37.35
C ALA A 223 -32.68 20.04 36.85
N ILE A 224 -32.90 19.06 37.74
CA ILE A 224 -33.14 17.64 37.41
C ILE A 224 -34.65 17.44 37.63
N PRO A 225 -35.42 16.89 36.70
CA PRO A 225 -36.77 16.41 37.00
C PRO A 225 -36.72 14.93 37.42
N THR A 226 -37.25 14.69 38.61
CA THR A 226 -37.58 13.37 39.19
C THR A 226 -38.86 12.78 38.58
N THR A 227 -38.87 11.45 38.59
CA THR A 227 -39.95 10.49 38.33
C THR A 227 -41.34 10.86 38.86
N GLY A 228 -42.38 10.47 38.11
CA GLY A 228 -43.78 10.45 38.55
C GLY A 228 -44.56 9.31 37.89
N THR A 229 -44.91 8.32 38.70
CA THR A 229 -45.75 7.14 38.43
C THR A 229 -47.22 7.54 38.32
N SER A 230 -47.97 6.87 37.44
CA SER A 230 -49.40 6.55 37.60
C SER A 230 -49.68 5.26 36.85
#